data_AF-A0A2M7TSV4-F1
#
_entry.id   AF-A0A2M7TSV4-F1
#
_cell.length_a   1.000
_cell.length_b   1.000
_cell.length_c   1.000
_cell.angle_alpha   90.00
_cell.angle_beta   90.00
_cell.angle_gamma   90.00
#
_symmetry.space_group_name_H-M   'P 1'
#
loop_
_entity.id
_entity.type
_entity.pdbx_description
1 polymer ?
#
loop_
_entity_poly.entity_id
_entity_poly.type
_entity_poly.pdbx_seq_one_letter_code
_entity_poly.pdbx_strand_id
1 'polypeptide(L)'
;MSIVRSSFEESELIKLKEKISQFKNDFFKTDNIILHSKEIRKCDGSFQILFDLNLKKKFYNDLNKILSESNFTIIGSGVDKDKHIKKYGKGAKDPYNLSLSFVIERLVFCLDTNGTNRSVDITIEKRGKKEDQQLLDQYNTILDRGTYYVKPERVKTKINKFSLSKT
;
A
#
# COMPACT_ATOMS: atom_id res chain seq x y z
N MET A 1 -4.40 -1.75 9.37
CA MET A 1 -3.53 -2.22 8.28
C MET A 1 -3.49 -1.11 7.24
N SER A 2 -2.47 -0.25 7.33
CA SER A 2 -2.23 0.78 6.32
C SER A 2 -1.21 0.17 5.37
N ILE A 3 -1.67 -0.24 4.19
CA ILE A 3 -0.80 -0.70 3.11
C ILE A 3 -0.31 0.57 2.43
N VAL A 4 0.97 0.88 2.55
CA VAL A 4 1.56 1.96 1.75
C VAL A 4 2.10 1.34 0.48
N ARG A 5 1.69 1.93 -0.64
CA ARG A 5 1.97 1.46 -1.99
C ARG A 5 3.48 1.44 -2.24
N SER A 6 3.85 0.40 -2.98
CA SER A 6 5.19 -0.08 -3.31
C SER A 6 6.03 0.90 -4.13
N SER A 7 7.35 0.82 -3.92
CA SER A 7 8.33 1.30 -4.90
C SER A 7 8.28 0.37 -6.12
N PHE A 8 7.78 0.86 -7.25
CA PHE A 8 7.90 0.19 -8.53
C PHE A 8 8.94 0.93 -9.36
N GLU A 9 9.77 0.19 -10.09
CA GLU A 9 10.31 0.76 -11.32
C GLU A 9 9.14 0.93 -12.31
N GLU A 10 9.07 2.06 -12.99
CA GLU A 10 7.91 2.43 -13.82
C GLU A 10 7.56 1.37 -14.87
N SER A 11 8.59 0.74 -15.45
CA SER A 11 8.47 -0.38 -16.37
C SER A 11 7.76 -1.60 -15.77
N GLU A 12 8.05 -1.95 -14.52
CA GLU A 12 7.44 -3.09 -13.82
C GLU A 12 5.98 -2.79 -13.46
N LEU A 13 5.66 -1.54 -13.09
CA LEU A 13 4.28 -1.13 -12.87
C LEU A 13 3.43 -1.23 -14.14
N ILE A 14 3.96 -0.83 -15.29
CA ILE A 14 3.26 -0.93 -16.59
C ILE A 14 2.98 -2.39 -16.92
N LYS A 15 3.99 -3.27 -16.84
CA LYS A 15 3.84 -4.71 -17.07
C LYS A 15 2.80 -5.34 -16.15
N LEU A 16 2.81 -4.99 -14.85
CA LEU A 16 1.82 -5.50 -13.90
C LEU A 16 0.41 -5.02 -14.25
N LYS A 17 0.24 -3.75 -14.63
CA LYS A 17 -1.07 -3.21 -15.05
C LYS A 17 -1.61 -3.95 -16.28
N GLU A 18 -0.76 -4.22 -17.27
CA GLU A 18 -1.14 -4.98 -18.47
C GLU A 18 -1.57 -6.41 -18.11
N LYS A 19 -0.76 -7.13 -17.31
CA LYS A 19 -1.11 -8.48 -16.83
C LYS A 19 -2.44 -8.50 -16.08
N ILE A 20 -2.70 -7.50 -15.23
CA ILE A 20 -3.95 -7.38 -14.48
C ILE A 20 -5.13 -6.99 -15.40
N SER A 21 -4.93 -6.15 -16.42
CA SER A 21 -5.98 -5.85 -17.40
C SER A 21 -6.36 -7.10 -18.21
N GLN A 22 -5.38 -7.85 -18.69
CA GLN A 22 -5.64 -9.11 -19.39
C GLN A 22 -6.35 -10.12 -18.49
N PHE A 23 -5.89 -10.29 -17.26
CA PHE A 23 -6.54 -11.14 -16.26
C PHE A 23 -8.03 -10.78 -16.09
N LYS A 24 -8.35 -9.49 -15.94
CA LYS A 24 -9.75 -9.05 -15.82
C LYS A 24 -10.55 -9.36 -17.08
N ASN A 25 -9.99 -9.12 -18.27
CA ASN A 25 -10.64 -9.47 -19.54
C ASN A 25 -10.93 -10.97 -19.67
N ASP A 26 -10.01 -11.83 -19.25
CA ASP A 26 -10.20 -13.29 -19.35
C ASP A 26 -11.42 -13.78 -18.55
N PHE A 27 -11.58 -13.27 -17.31
CA PHE A 27 -12.64 -13.67 -16.40
C PHE A 27 -13.95 -12.88 -16.54
N PHE A 28 -13.88 -11.57 -16.82
CA PHE A 28 -15.05 -10.68 -16.79
C PHE A 28 -15.41 -10.09 -18.16
N LYS A 29 -14.61 -10.34 -19.20
CA LYS A 29 -14.76 -9.75 -20.55
C LYS A 29 -14.69 -8.23 -20.58
N THR A 30 -14.11 -7.65 -19.53
CA THR A 30 -13.81 -6.22 -19.41
C THR A 30 -12.72 -6.03 -18.36
N ASP A 31 -11.95 -4.95 -18.46
CA ASP A 31 -10.98 -4.54 -17.45
C ASP A 31 -11.51 -3.45 -16.51
N ASN A 32 -12.80 -3.08 -16.60
CA ASN A 32 -13.40 -2.09 -15.72
C ASN A 32 -13.72 -2.60 -14.30
N ILE A 33 -13.55 -3.90 -14.05
CA ILE A 33 -13.82 -4.49 -12.72
C ILE A 33 -12.67 -4.18 -11.76
N ILE A 34 -12.99 -3.56 -10.62
CA ILE A 34 -12.02 -3.35 -9.54
C ILE A 34 -11.94 -4.61 -8.66
N LEU A 35 -10.74 -5.12 -8.45
CA LEU A 35 -10.48 -6.35 -7.69
C LEU A 35 -10.51 -6.11 -6.18
N HIS A 36 -11.69 -5.89 -5.59
CA HIS A 36 -11.82 -5.78 -4.15
C HIS A 36 -11.91 -7.15 -3.48
N SER A 37 -10.99 -7.43 -2.56
CA SER A 37 -10.92 -8.72 -1.87
C SER A 37 -12.21 -9.12 -1.14
N LYS A 38 -13.03 -8.14 -0.70
CA LYS A 38 -14.31 -8.38 -0.03
C LYS A 38 -15.32 -9.00 -0.99
N GLU A 39 -15.54 -8.40 -2.16
CA GLU A 39 -16.47 -8.94 -3.16
C GLU A 39 -15.98 -10.27 -3.72
N ILE A 40 -14.67 -10.41 -3.98
CA ILE A 40 -14.07 -11.69 -4.42
C ILE A 40 -14.37 -12.81 -3.41
N ARG A 41 -14.15 -12.58 -2.11
CA ARG A 41 -14.39 -13.59 -1.07
C ARG A 41 -15.86 -13.95 -0.93
N LYS A 42 -16.74 -12.95 -1.01
CA LYS A 42 -18.20 -13.12 -0.90
C LYS A 42 -18.85 -13.61 -2.20
N CYS A 43 -18.11 -13.69 -3.30
CA CYS A 43 -18.64 -13.93 -4.64
C CYS A 43 -19.79 -12.96 -4.97
N ASP A 44 -19.58 -11.67 -4.69
CA ASP A 44 -20.60 -10.63 -4.84
C ASP A 44 -20.44 -9.85 -6.15
N GLY A 45 -21.53 -9.28 -6.68
CA GLY A 45 -21.55 -8.51 -7.92
C GLY A 45 -20.94 -9.27 -9.11
N SER A 46 -19.96 -8.65 -9.80
CA SER A 46 -19.26 -9.27 -10.93
C SER A 46 -18.51 -10.57 -10.57
N PHE A 47 -18.27 -10.83 -9.29
CA PHE A 47 -17.56 -12.03 -8.81
C PHE A 47 -18.47 -13.23 -8.56
N GLN A 48 -19.77 -13.15 -8.87
CA GLN A 48 -20.68 -14.30 -8.83
C GLN A 48 -20.22 -15.46 -9.72
N ILE A 49 -19.45 -15.20 -10.78
CA ILE A 49 -18.80 -16.24 -11.61
C ILE A 49 -17.96 -17.22 -10.77
N LEU A 50 -17.47 -16.78 -9.60
CA LEU A 50 -16.63 -17.57 -8.71
C LEU A 50 -17.45 -18.53 -7.81
N PHE A 51 -18.77 -18.66 -8.02
CA PHE A 51 -19.53 -19.79 -7.48
C PHE A 51 -19.14 -21.12 -8.14
N ASP A 52 -18.67 -21.09 -9.39
CA ASP A 52 -17.99 -22.22 -10.01
C ASP A 52 -16.63 -22.42 -9.33
N LEU A 53 -16.48 -23.54 -8.61
CA LEU A 53 -15.26 -23.86 -7.85
C LEU A 53 -14.03 -24.09 -8.73
N ASN A 54 -14.21 -24.62 -9.95
CA ASN A 54 -13.12 -24.80 -10.89
C ASN A 54 -12.64 -23.45 -11.41
N LEU A 55 -13.58 -22.57 -11.78
CA LEU A 55 -13.27 -21.22 -12.22
C LEU A 55 -12.64 -20.40 -11.09
N LYS A 56 -13.14 -20.53 -9.86
CA LYS A 56 -12.57 -19.90 -8.66
C LYS A 56 -11.14 -20.34 -8.42
N LYS A 57 -10.86 -21.65 -8.50
CA LYS A 57 -9.49 -22.17 -8.35
C LYS A 57 -8.57 -21.60 -9.43
N LYS A 58 -9.01 -21.56 -10.69
CA LYS A 58 -8.25 -20.94 -11.79
C LYS A 58 -7.99 -19.46 -11.53
N PHE A 59 -9.01 -18.70 -11.12
CA PHE A 59 -8.91 -17.28 -10.79
C PHE A 59 -7.82 -16.98 -9.76
N TYR A 60 -7.82 -17.72 -8.64
CA TYR A 60 -6.78 -17.53 -7.61
C TYR A 60 -5.40 -17.96 -8.08
N ASN A 61 -5.29 -19.08 -8.81
CA ASN A 61 -4.00 -19.54 -9.33
C ASN A 61 -3.38 -18.52 -10.30
N ASP A 62 -4.17 -18.00 -11.24
CA ASP A 62 -3.70 -17.03 -12.23
C ASP A 62 -3.32 -15.70 -11.57
N LEU A 63 -4.14 -15.21 -10.63
CA LEU A 63 -3.83 -13.98 -9.87
C LEU A 63 -2.56 -14.14 -9.03
N ASN A 64 -2.43 -15.26 -8.32
CA ASN A 64 -1.24 -15.55 -7.51
C ASN A 64 0.01 -15.66 -8.38
N LYS A 65 -0.10 -16.26 -9.57
CA LYS A 65 1.01 -16.34 -10.53
C LYS A 65 1.47 -14.95 -10.95
N ILE A 66 0.54 -14.08 -11.37
CA ILE A 66 0.85 -12.68 -11.74
C ILE A 66 1.58 -11.98 -10.60
N LEU A 67 1.08 -12.08 -9.37
CA LEU A 67 1.69 -11.44 -8.21
C LEU A 67 3.08 -12.01 -7.88
N SER A 68 3.26 -13.34 -7.99
CA SER A 68 4.53 -14.00 -7.69
C SER A 68 5.64 -13.69 -8.69
N GLU A 69 5.28 -13.44 -9.95
CA GLU A 69 6.22 -13.11 -11.02
C GLU A 69 6.50 -11.60 -11.12
N SER A 70 5.79 -10.77 -10.36
CA SER A 70 5.92 -9.32 -10.44
C SER A 70 6.95 -8.81 -9.44
N ASN A 71 7.82 -7.91 -9.87
CA ASN A 71 8.86 -7.36 -9.01
C ASN A 71 8.34 -6.14 -8.24
N PHE A 72 7.86 -6.36 -7.01
CA PHE A 72 7.47 -5.28 -6.12
C PHE A 72 7.71 -5.63 -4.65
N THR A 73 7.87 -4.59 -3.83
CA THR A 73 8.05 -4.75 -2.39
C THR A 73 6.82 -4.23 -1.65
N ILE A 74 6.25 -5.06 -0.76
CA ILE A 74 5.17 -4.65 0.15
C ILE A 74 5.78 -4.19 1.47
N ILE A 75 5.44 -2.96 1.88
CA ILE A 75 5.78 -2.44 3.21
C ILE A 75 4.48 -2.26 3.99
N GLY A 76 4.38 -2.97 5.12
CA GLY A 76 3.22 -2.95 5.99
C GLY A 76 3.58 -2.58 7.42
N SER A 77 2.64 -1.96 8.11
CA SER A 77 2.72 -1.72 9.55
C SER A 77 1.43 -2.18 10.24
N GLY A 78 1.60 -2.80 11.40
CA GLY A 78 0.54 -3.28 12.27
C GLY A 78 0.82 -2.89 13.72
N VAL A 79 -0.18 -2.30 14.38
CA VAL A 79 -0.10 -1.89 15.78
C VAL A 79 -1.21 -2.59 16.56
N ASP A 80 -0.82 -3.39 17.55
CA ASP A 80 -1.73 -3.95 18.55
C ASP A 80 -2.14 -2.82 19.51
N LYS A 81 -3.35 -2.29 19.32
CA LYS A 81 -3.83 -1.11 20.04
C LYS A 81 -3.94 -1.37 21.54
N ASP A 82 -4.38 -2.55 21.94
CA ASP A 82 -4.61 -2.88 23.34
C ASP A 82 -3.30 -2.99 24.08
N LYS A 83 -2.31 -3.68 23.50
CA LYS A 83 -0.96 -3.75 24.08
C LYS A 83 -0.28 -2.38 24.11
N HIS A 84 -0.46 -1.58 23.06
CA HIS A 84 0.13 -0.25 22.96
C HIS A 84 -0.42 0.69 24.04
N ILE A 85 -1.74 0.75 24.21
CA ILE A 85 -2.38 1.57 25.24
C ILE A 85 -1.98 1.09 26.64
N LYS A 86 -1.99 -0.23 26.89
CA LYS A 86 -1.56 -0.78 28.19
C LYS A 86 -0.13 -0.40 28.55
N LYS A 87 0.77 -0.36 27.57
CA LYS A 87 2.19 -0.05 27.78
C LYS A 87 2.46 1.45 28.01
N TYR A 88 1.80 2.32 27.25
CA TYR A 88 2.13 3.75 27.21
C TYR A 88 1.09 4.67 27.88
N GLY A 89 -0.08 4.14 28.25
CA GLY A 89 -1.14 4.88 28.94
C GLY A 89 -1.52 6.18 28.23
N LYS A 90 -1.57 7.28 28.98
CA LYS A 90 -1.87 8.63 28.45
C LYS A 90 -0.83 9.14 27.43
N GLY A 91 0.39 8.58 27.43
CA GLY A 91 1.44 8.92 26.47
C GLY A 91 1.39 8.09 25.18
N ALA A 92 0.41 7.19 25.03
CA ALA A 92 0.27 6.37 23.84
C ALA A 92 0.04 7.26 22.60
N LYS A 93 0.99 7.24 21.67
CA LYS A 93 0.82 7.87 20.36
C LYS A 93 -0.33 7.21 19.61
N ASP A 94 -1.04 8.00 18.80
CA ASP A 94 -2.08 7.47 17.93
C ASP A 94 -1.53 6.34 17.03
N PRO A 95 -2.19 5.16 16.98
CA PRO A 95 -1.72 4.02 16.20
C PRO A 95 -1.60 4.28 14.70
N TYR A 96 -2.41 5.18 14.12
CA TYR A 96 -2.32 5.51 12.70
C TYR A 96 -1.09 6.37 12.43
N ASN A 97 -0.86 7.37 13.28
CA ASN A 97 0.34 8.20 13.18
C ASN A 97 1.62 7.37 13.33
N LEU A 98 1.63 6.46 14.30
CA LEU A 98 2.73 5.52 14.51
C LEU A 98 2.93 4.62 13.29
N SER A 99 1.85 4.12 12.71
CA SER A 99 1.91 3.24 11.53
C SER A 99 2.55 3.94 10.34
N LEU A 100 2.21 5.21 10.08
CA LEU A 100 2.81 5.97 8.98
C LEU A 100 4.30 6.18 9.20
N SER A 101 4.73 6.56 10.41
CA SER A 101 6.16 6.69 10.73
C SER A 101 6.92 5.40 10.47
N PHE A 102 6.39 4.25 10.91
CA PHE A 102 7.04 2.96 10.67
C PHE A 102 7.14 2.62 9.18
N VAL A 103 6.10 2.88 8.40
CA VAL A 103 6.18 2.64 6.97
C VAL A 103 7.24 3.55 6.33
N ILE A 104 7.24 4.84 6.62
CA ILE A 104 8.21 5.77 6.03
C ILE A 104 9.65 5.37 6.40
N GLU A 105 9.89 4.94 7.63
CA GLU A 105 11.19 4.39 8.05
C GLU A 105 11.61 3.20 7.19
N ARG A 106 10.71 2.21 7.05
CA ARG A 106 10.98 0.99 6.28
C ARG A 106 11.16 1.30 4.79
N LEU A 107 10.42 2.28 4.26
CA LEU A 107 10.55 2.74 2.89
C LEU A 107 11.93 3.37 2.66
N VAL A 108 12.37 4.26 3.54
CA VAL A 108 13.71 4.86 3.46
C VAL A 108 14.79 3.78 3.49
N PHE A 109 14.70 2.82 4.42
CA PHE A 109 15.68 1.73 4.50
C PHE A 109 15.67 0.84 3.26
N CYS A 110 14.50 0.55 2.69
CA CYS A 110 14.36 -0.20 1.44
C CYS A 110 15.02 0.54 0.27
N LEU A 111 14.86 1.86 0.18
CA LEU A 111 15.51 2.66 -0.86
C LEU A 111 17.02 2.64 -0.71
N ASP A 112 17.53 2.72 0.52
CA ASP A 112 18.97 2.69 0.79
C ASP A 112 19.62 1.36 0.42
N THR A 113 18.94 0.23 0.66
CA THR A 113 19.44 -1.08 0.22
C THR A 113 19.47 -1.24 -1.30
N ASN A 114 18.66 -0.45 -2.03
CA ASN A 114 18.56 -0.50 -3.48
C ASN A 114 19.40 0.57 -4.20
N GLY A 115 20.19 1.36 -3.44
CA GLY A 115 21.14 2.35 -3.97
C GLY A 115 21.08 3.71 -3.27
N THR A 116 22.21 4.42 -3.28
CA THR A 116 22.37 5.68 -2.54
C THR A 116 21.48 6.82 -3.07
N ASN A 117 21.25 6.90 -4.38
CA ASN A 117 20.47 7.97 -5.04
C ASN A 117 19.05 7.56 -5.46
N ARG A 118 18.47 6.53 -4.83
CA ARG A 118 17.07 6.16 -5.09
C ARG A 118 16.12 7.07 -4.29
N SER A 119 15.11 7.59 -4.97
CA SER A 119 13.99 8.33 -4.37
C SER A 119 12.65 7.81 -4.91
N VAL A 120 11.55 8.22 -4.30
CA VAL A 120 10.21 7.70 -4.59
C VAL A 120 9.15 8.80 -4.58
N ASP A 121 8.12 8.58 -5.39
CA ASP A 121 6.88 9.33 -5.34
C ASP A 121 5.82 8.52 -4.60
N ILE A 122 5.24 9.12 -3.57
CA ILE A 122 4.21 8.51 -2.74
C ILE A 122 2.85 8.99 -3.21
N THR A 123 2.00 8.04 -3.60
CA THR A 123 0.59 8.28 -3.88
C THR A 123 -0.28 7.47 -2.92
N ILE A 124 -1.13 8.18 -2.18
CA ILE A 124 -2.01 7.61 -1.16
C ILE A 124 -3.45 7.74 -1.63
N GLU A 125 -4.23 6.70 -1.37
CA GLU A 125 -5.65 6.68 -1.65
C GLU A 125 -6.43 7.45 -0.59
N LYS A 126 -7.30 8.36 -1.04
CA LYS A 126 -8.16 9.15 -0.15
C LYS A 126 -9.14 8.25 0.59
N ARG A 127 -9.37 8.56 1.87
CA ARG A 127 -10.27 7.80 2.75
C ARG A 127 -11.37 8.64 3.37
N GLY A 128 -11.25 9.96 3.33
CA GLY A 128 -12.19 10.89 3.92
C GLY A 128 -11.49 12.17 4.37
N LYS A 129 -12.21 13.30 4.41
CA LYS A 129 -11.60 14.61 4.68
C LYS A 129 -10.82 14.64 5.99
N LYS A 130 -11.34 13.99 7.05
CA LYS A 130 -10.70 13.96 8.37
C LYS A 130 -9.46 13.07 8.37
N GLU A 131 -9.58 11.87 7.83
CA GLU A 131 -8.50 10.88 7.76
C GLU A 131 -7.35 11.37 6.87
N ASP A 132 -7.69 12.00 5.73
CA ASP A 132 -6.73 12.58 4.79
C ASP A 132 -5.96 13.73 5.46
N GLN A 133 -6.65 14.59 6.23
CA GLN A 133 -6.00 15.67 6.97
C GLN A 133 -5.06 15.15 8.05
N GLN A 134 -5.50 14.18 8.87
CA GLN A 134 -4.66 13.56 9.90
C GLN A 134 -3.40 12.93 9.31
N LEU A 135 -3.55 12.29 8.14
CA LEU A 135 -2.44 11.68 7.43
C LEU A 135 -1.45 12.72 6.92
N LEU A 136 -1.94 13.84 6.36
CA LEU A 136 -1.10 14.96 5.94
C LEU A 136 -0.37 15.63 7.11
N ASP A 137 -1.06 15.86 8.22
CA ASP A 137 -0.48 16.44 9.43
C ASP A 137 0.67 15.58 9.97
N GLN A 138 0.48 14.25 10.00
CA GLN A 138 1.53 13.32 10.40
C GLN A 138 2.69 13.31 9.39
N TYR A 139 2.41 13.32 8.09
CA TYR A 139 3.46 13.36 7.07
C TYR A 139 4.31 14.64 7.19
N ASN A 140 3.67 15.80 7.37
CA ASN A 140 4.36 17.07 7.60
C ASN A 140 5.20 17.04 8.88
N THR A 141 4.69 16.42 9.95
CA THR A 141 5.46 16.21 11.20
C THR A 141 6.71 15.37 10.95
N ILE A 142 6.63 14.33 10.12
CA ILE A 142 7.79 13.50 9.75
C ILE A 142 8.79 14.31 8.92
N LEU A 143 8.33 15.19 8.02
CA LEU A 143 9.24 16.06 7.26
C LEU A 143 9.93 17.11 8.14
N ASP A 144 9.27 17.61 9.18
CA ASP A 144 9.82 18.60 10.09
C ASP A 144 10.83 17.97 11.07
N ARG A 145 10.45 16.86 11.71
CA ARG A 145 11.17 16.31 12.87
C ARG A 145 11.84 14.97 12.61
N GLY A 146 11.58 14.35 11.46
CA GLY A 146 11.95 12.98 11.19
C GLY A 146 11.12 11.98 12.01
N THR A 147 11.66 10.79 12.13
CA THR A 147 11.13 9.72 12.97
C THR A 147 12.16 9.33 14.03
N TYR A 148 11.92 8.23 14.76
CA TYR A 148 12.89 7.77 15.76
C TYR A 148 14.21 7.33 15.12
N TYR A 149 14.16 6.69 13.94
CA TYR A 149 15.34 6.14 13.27
C TYR A 149 15.82 6.95 12.05
N VAL A 150 14.99 7.85 11.51
CA VAL A 150 15.30 8.57 10.27
C VAL A 150 15.20 10.07 10.49
N LYS A 151 16.31 10.78 10.25
CA LYS A 151 16.37 12.24 10.33
C LYS A 151 15.55 12.90 9.22
N PRO A 152 14.97 14.10 9.45
CA PRO A 152 14.10 14.77 8.47
C PRO A 152 14.79 15.04 7.13
N GLU A 153 16.09 15.36 7.12
CA GLU A 153 16.86 15.60 5.90
C GLU A 153 16.87 14.35 5.02
N ARG A 154 17.05 13.17 5.63
CA ARG A 154 17.06 11.89 4.91
C ARG A 154 15.68 11.52 4.38
N VAL A 155 14.60 11.89 5.05
CA VAL A 155 13.24 11.71 4.50
C VAL A 155 13.06 12.58 3.27
N LYS A 156 13.44 13.86 3.35
CA LYS A 156 13.31 14.85 2.25
C LYS A 156 14.13 14.48 1.02
N THR A 157 15.30 13.86 1.18
CA THR A 157 16.10 13.40 0.02
C THR A 157 15.53 12.16 -0.66
N LYS A 158 14.73 11.35 0.06
CA LYS A 158 14.20 10.08 -0.45
C LYS A 158 12.79 10.18 -1.01
N ILE A 159 12.00 11.18 -0.61
CA ILE A 159 10.61 11.34 -1.07
C ILE A 159 10.51 12.62 -1.91
N ASN A 160 10.32 12.49 -3.23
CA ASN A 160 10.21 13.66 -4.11
C ASN A 160 8.80 14.25 -4.09
N LYS A 161 7.79 13.39 -4.09
CA LYS A 161 6.38 13.78 -4.17
C LYS A 161 5.54 13.00 -3.18
N PHE A 162 4.57 13.68 -2.60
CA PHE A 162 3.54 13.09 -1.75
C PHE A 162 2.18 13.62 -2.19
N SER A 163 1.28 12.73 -2.59
CA SER A 163 -0.02 13.13 -3.14
C SER A 163 -1.15 12.19 -2.75
N LEU A 164 -2.36 12.75 -2.71
CA LEU A 164 -3.60 12.03 -2.44
C LEU A 164 -4.39 11.88 -3.73
N SER A 165 -4.69 10.64 -4.13
CA SER A 165 -5.51 10.33 -5.30
C SER A 165 -6.85 9.72 -4.88
N LYS A 166 -7.92 10.01 -5.65
CA LYS A 166 -9.12 9.18 -5.62
C LYS A 166 -8.88 7.96 -6.51
N THR A 167 -9.43 6.82 -6.14
CA THR A 167 -9.55 5.65 -7.03
C THR A 167 -10.74 5.86 -7.96
#